data_AF-A0AAP1C1L3-F1
#
_entry.id   AF-A0AAP1C1L3-F1
#
_cell.length_a   1.000
_cell.length_b   1.000
_cell.length_c   1.000
_cell.angle_alpha   90.00
_cell.angle_beta   90.00
_cell.angle_gamma   90.00
#
_symmetry.space_group_name_H-M   'P 1'
#
loop_
_entity.id
_entity.type
_entity.pdbx_description
1 polymer ?
#
loop_
_entity_poly.entity_id
_entity_poly.type
_entity_poly.pdbx_seq_one_letter_code
_entity_poly.pdbx_strand_id
1 'polypeptide(L)'
;MMRTKAWGGHGAGTRAAGAHALVAIGELADVLRQIGADLAESADVRDTLDAPMDVEPFLDGLGRVSQLIYRMKPLDADGRERAARHYFAGVFAGACGDDSAIACGVAGSLAQQAGAVSPAAARCFATLARVGRRHGRMFAEWRGQRVPA
;
A
#
# COMPACT_ATOMS: atom_id res chain seq x y z
N MET A 1 3.22 29.09 -2.81
CA MET A 1 2.29 28.36 -1.92
C MET A 1 1.96 27.03 -2.55
N MET A 2 2.52 25.94 -2.01
CA MET A 2 2.37 24.59 -2.55
C MET A 2 1.13 23.96 -1.91
N ARG A 3 0.08 23.71 -2.71
CA ARG A 3 -1.16 23.08 -2.22
C ARG A 3 -0.86 21.62 -1.89
N THR A 4 -0.79 21.31 -0.60
CA THR A 4 -0.83 19.94 -0.09
C THR A 4 -2.22 19.39 -0.39
N LYS A 5 -2.33 18.52 -1.40
CA LYS A 5 -3.53 17.73 -1.63
C LYS A 5 -3.67 16.75 -0.48
N ALA A 6 -4.58 17.08 0.43
CA ALA A 6 -5.03 16.20 1.49
C ALA A 6 -5.45 14.87 0.86
N TRP A 7 -4.99 13.77 1.46
CA TRP A 7 -5.48 12.43 1.19
C TRP A 7 -6.92 12.34 1.73
N GLY A 8 -7.85 13.01 1.06
CA GLY A 8 -9.28 12.93 1.30
C GLY A 8 -9.82 11.77 0.49
N GLY A 9 -10.21 10.69 1.18
CA GLY A 9 -10.82 9.52 0.56
C GLY A 9 -12.04 9.92 -0.27
N HIS A 10 -12.00 9.67 -1.57
CA HIS A 10 -13.14 9.75 -2.48
C HIS A 10 -12.96 8.64 -3.53
N GLY A 11 -13.87 7.67 -3.50
CA GLY A 11 -13.87 6.58 -4.46
C GLY A 11 -14.71 5.39 -3.99
N ALA A 12 -15.99 5.61 -3.75
CA ALA A 12 -16.98 4.54 -3.61
C ALA A 12 -17.13 3.82 -4.97
N GLY A 13 -16.24 2.86 -5.22
CA GLY A 13 -16.38 1.87 -6.29
C GLY A 13 -16.81 0.56 -5.66
N THR A 14 -18.12 0.33 -5.53
CA THR A 14 -18.70 -0.98 -5.25
C THR A 14 -18.45 -1.91 -6.44
N ARG A 15 -17.21 -2.39 -6.58
CA ARG A 15 -16.92 -3.60 -7.34
C ARG A 15 -17.03 -4.73 -6.35
N ALA A 16 -17.95 -5.67 -6.60
CA ALA A 16 -18.23 -6.83 -5.77
C ALA A 16 -16.94 -7.63 -5.49
N ALA A 17 -16.22 -7.21 -4.46
CA ALA A 17 -15.14 -7.96 -3.89
C ALA A 17 -15.85 -9.10 -3.15
N GLY A 18 -15.75 -10.32 -3.68
CA GLY A 18 -16.35 -11.49 -3.05
C GLY A 18 -16.03 -11.50 -1.55
N ALA A 19 -16.85 -12.17 -0.75
CA ALA A 19 -16.82 -12.16 0.73
C ALA A 19 -15.47 -12.53 1.41
N HIS A 20 -14.40 -12.68 0.63
CA HIS A 20 -13.01 -12.96 0.99
C HIS A 20 -12.02 -11.96 0.39
N ALA A 21 -12.38 -10.69 0.20
CA ALA A 21 -11.44 -9.65 -0.20
C ALA A 21 -11.09 -8.74 0.99
N LEU A 22 -9.78 -8.56 1.22
CA LEU A 22 -9.27 -7.61 2.21
C LEU A 22 -9.41 -6.20 1.65
N VAL A 23 -10.16 -5.35 2.34
CA VAL A 23 -10.53 -4.00 1.88
C VAL A 23 -9.27 -3.17 1.70
N ALA A 24 -8.34 -3.20 2.65
CA ALA A 24 -7.08 -2.45 2.54
C ALA A 24 -6.24 -2.85 1.31
N ILE A 25 -6.26 -4.12 0.90
CA ILE A 25 -5.54 -4.56 -0.29
C ILE A 25 -6.24 -4.06 -1.56
N GLY A 26 -7.57 -4.06 -1.58
CA GLY A 26 -8.37 -3.50 -2.67
C GLY A 26 -8.08 -2.01 -2.86
N GLU A 27 -8.12 -1.22 -1.78
CA GLU A 27 -7.81 0.20 -1.81
C GLU A 27 -6.39 0.47 -2.33
N LEU A 28 -5.40 -0.33 -1.92
CA LEU A 28 -4.04 -0.17 -2.45
C LEU A 28 -3.96 -0.49 -3.94
N ALA A 29 -4.67 -1.51 -4.40
CA ALA A 29 -4.75 -1.84 -5.82
C ALA A 29 -5.36 -0.69 -6.63
N ASP A 30 -6.40 -0.04 -6.11
CA ASP A 30 -7.03 1.10 -6.76
C ASP A 30 -6.12 2.33 -6.78
N VAL A 31 -5.37 2.59 -5.70
CA VAL A 31 -4.33 3.64 -5.70
C VAL A 31 -3.26 3.37 -6.77
N LEU A 32 -2.77 2.13 -6.88
CA LEU A 32 -1.77 1.76 -7.89
C LEU A 32 -2.31 1.92 -9.31
N ARG A 33 -3.56 1.53 -9.57
CA ARG A 33 -4.21 1.75 -10.87
C ARG A 33 -4.35 3.23 -11.19
N GLN A 34 -4.74 4.05 -10.22
CA GLN A 34 -4.85 5.50 -10.42
C GLN A 34 -3.49 6.11 -10.76
N ILE A 35 -2.42 5.69 -10.08
CA ILE A 35 -1.06 6.16 -10.39
C ILE A 35 -0.65 5.74 -11.82
N GLY A 36 -0.95 4.51 -12.22
CA GLY A 36 -0.69 4.03 -13.58
C GLY A 36 -1.44 4.85 -14.64
N ALA A 37 -2.73 5.13 -14.40
CA ALA A 37 -3.56 5.96 -15.28
C ALA A 37 -3.05 7.41 -15.36
N ASP A 38 -2.79 8.06 -14.22
CA ASP A 38 -2.28 9.44 -14.15
C ASP A 38 -0.97 9.60 -14.94
N LEU A 39 -0.12 8.58 -14.94
CA LEU A 39 1.15 8.60 -15.65
C LEU A 39 0.99 8.34 -17.15
N ALA A 40 0.07 7.47 -17.55
CA ALA A 40 -0.25 7.24 -18.96
C ALA A 40 -0.77 8.52 -19.63
N GLU A 41 -1.70 9.22 -18.98
CA GLU A 41 -2.25 10.51 -19.47
C GLU A 41 -1.17 11.60 -19.58
N SER A 42 -0.13 11.56 -18.73
CA SER A 42 0.97 12.53 -18.76
C SER A 42 2.02 12.24 -19.85
N ALA A 43 2.09 10.99 -20.34
CA ALA A 43 3.04 10.58 -21.38
C ALA A 43 2.61 11.01 -22.79
N ASP A 44 1.30 11.18 -23.03
CA ASP A 44 0.74 11.64 -24.31
C ASP A 44 1.13 13.10 -24.67
N VAL A 45 1.76 13.85 -23.76
CA VAL A 45 2.21 15.24 -24.00
C VAL A 45 3.69 15.31 -24.43
N ARG A 46 4.46 14.22 -24.33
CA ARG A 46 5.90 14.24 -24.64
C ARG A 46 6.27 13.08 -25.56
N ASP A 47 6.64 13.43 -26.79
CA ASP A 47 7.18 12.58 -27.87
C ASP A 47 8.52 11.94 -27.49
N THR A 48 8.52 11.18 -26.39
CA THR A 48 9.66 10.46 -25.84
C THR A 48 9.19 9.05 -25.50
N LEU A 49 9.83 8.09 -26.16
CA LEU A 49 9.63 6.64 -26.22
C LEU A 49 9.61 5.85 -24.88
N ASP A 50 9.24 6.46 -23.75
CA ASP A 50 9.09 5.75 -22.48
C ASP A 50 7.68 5.19 -22.37
N ALA A 51 7.56 3.87 -22.52
CA ALA A 51 6.29 3.16 -22.35
C ALA A 51 5.62 3.54 -21.01
N PRO A 52 4.28 3.70 -20.98
CA PRO A 52 3.54 4.04 -19.77
C PRO A 52 3.93 3.11 -18.61
N MET A 53 3.93 3.67 -17.41
CA MET A 53 4.37 2.99 -16.20
C MET A 53 3.51 1.73 -15.95
N ASP A 54 4.05 0.54 -16.24
CA ASP A 54 3.36 -0.74 -16.02
C ASP A 54 3.31 -1.08 -14.53
N VAL A 55 2.12 -0.97 -13.95
CA VAL A 55 1.86 -1.26 -12.53
C VAL A 55 1.40 -2.70 -12.28
N GLU A 56 1.20 -3.51 -13.31
CA GLU A 56 0.69 -4.89 -13.19
C GLU A 56 1.55 -5.77 -12.27
N PRO A 57 2.90 -5.74 -12.32
CA PRO A 57 3.73 -6.54 -11.41
C PRO A 57 3.48 -6.22 -9.93
N PHE A 58 3.10 -4.98 -9.61
CA PHE A 58 2.76 -4.58 -8.24
C PHE A 58 1.36 -5.08 -7.84
N LEU A 59 0.39 -5.03 -8.75
CA LEU A 59 -0.96 -5.56 -8.54
C LEU A 59 -0.95 -7.08 -8.33
N ASP A 60 -0.17 -7.83 -9.12
CA ASP A 60 0.03 -9.26 -8.94
C ASP A 60 0.65 -9.58 -7.56
N GLY A 61 1.60 -8.74 -7.13
CA GLY A 61 2.20 -8.82 -5.80
C GLY A 61 1.16 -8.72 -4.68
N LEU A 62 0.12 -7.90 -4.85
CA LEU A 62 -0.97 -7.76 -3.87
C LEU A 62 -1.80 -9.04 -3.74
N GLY A 63 -2.01 -9.78 -4.82
CA GLY A 63 -2.67 -11.08 -4.79
C GLY A 63 -1.93 -12.09 -3.90
N ARG A 64 -0.59 -12.12 -4.00
CA ARG A 64 0.26 -12.97 -3.15
C ARG A 64 0.22 -12.54 -1.69
N VAL A 65 0.22 -11.25 -1.41
CA VAL A 65 0.09 -10.71 -0.04
C VAL A 65 -1.26 -11.06 0.57
N SER A 66 -2.35 -10.96 -0.19
CA SER A 66 -3.68 -11.36 0.27
C SER A 66 -3.71 -12.84 0.69
N GLN A 67 -3.16 -13.74 -0.15
CA GLN A 67 -3.06 -15.17 0.19
C GLN A 67 -2.19 -15.44 1.43
N LEU A 68 -1.09 -14.70 1.60
CA LEU A 68 -0.25 -14.78 2.79
C LEU A 68 -1.04 -14.42 4.04
N ILE A 69 -1.80 -13.32 4.01
CA ILE A 69 -2.62 -12.86 5.13
C ILE A 69 -3.69 -13.89 5.51
N TYR A 70 -4.38 -14.47 4.52
CA TYR A 70 -5.37 -15.51 4.78
C TYR A 70 -4.80 -16.75 5.46
N ARG A 71 -3.54 -17.10 5.17
CA ARG A 71 -2.84 -18.24 5.76
C ARG A 71 -2.25 -17.96 7.14
N MET A 72 -2.17 -16.70 7.58
CA MET A 72 -1.63 -16.37 8.90
C MET A 72 -2.57 -16.82 10.02
N LYS A 73 -2.03 -17.60 10.96
CA LYS A 73 -2.66 -17.90 12.25
C LYS A 73 -1.92 -17.12 13.35
N PRO A 74 -2.62 -16.59 14.38
CA PRO A 74 -3.99 -16.88 14.77
C PRO A 74 -5.04 -15.84 14.30
N LEU A 75 -4.90 -15.24 13.11
CA LEU A 75 -5.79 -14.15 12.70
C LEU A 75 -7.18 -14.65 12.28
N ASP A 76 -8.22 -14.05 12.86
CA ASP A 76 -9.60 -14.16 12.40
C ASP A 76 -9.87 -13.19 11.24
N ALA A 77 -11.13 -13.05 10.81
CA ALA A 77 -11.47 -12.18 9.68
C ALA A 77 -11.07 -10.71 9.90
N ASP A 78 -11.37 -10.19 11.09
CA ASP A 78 -11.06 -8.81 11.45
C ASP A 78 -9.55 -8.61 11.68
N GLY A 79 -8.89 -9.56 12.34
CA GLY A 79 -7.44 -9.59 12.48
C GLY A 79 -6.72 -9.60 11.14
N ARG A 80 -7.23 -10.32 10.13
CA ARG A 80 -6.68 -10.30 8.76
C ARG A 80 -6.84 -8.94 8.09
N GLU A 81 -7.99 -8.28 8.24
CA GLU A 81 -8.19 -6.92 7.71
C GLU A 81 -7.24 -5.93 8.40
N ARG A 82 -7.08 -5.99 9.73
CA ARG A 82 -6.08 -5.17 10.43
C ARG A 82 -4.67 -5.44 9.93
N ALA A 83 -4.33 -6.71 9.71
CA ALA A 83 -3.05 -7.10 9.11
C ALA A 83 -2.84 -6.46 7.73
N ALA A 84 -3.88 -6.44 6.89
CA ALA A 84 -3.86 -5.77 5.59
C ALA A 84 -3.68 -4.26 5.72
N ARG A 85 -4.32 -3.62 6.70
CA ARG A 85 -4.14 -2.18 7.00
C ARG A 85 -2.71 -1.87 7.44
N HIS A 86 -2.08 -2.74 8.22
CA HIS A 86 -0.66 -2.61 8.57
C HIS A 86 0.27 -2.74 7.37
N TYR A 87 -0.02 -3.68 6.46
CA TYR A 87 0.70 -3.78 5.19
C TYR A 87 0.55 -2.50 4.36
N PHE A 88 -0.68 -2.02 4.16
CA PHE A 88 -1.00 -0.78 3.44
C PHE A 88 -0.23 0.41 4.02
N ALA A 89 -0.34 0.61 5.33
CA ALA A 89 0.37 1.67 6.06
C ALA A 89 1.89 1.57 5.89
N GLY A 90 2.42 0.34 5.92
CA GLY A 90 3.82 0.07 5.63
C GLY A 90 4.23 0.50 4.22
N VAL A 91 3.43 0.19 3.20
CA VAL A 91 3.70 0.60 1.80
C VAL A 91 3.82 2.11 1.69
N PHE A 92 2.90 2.88 2.30
CA PHE A 92 3.00 4.34 2.29
C PHE A 92 4.22 4.87 3.02
N ALA A 93 4.49 4.36 4.23
CA ALA A 93 5.67 4.74 4.98
C ALA A 93 6.96 4.49 4.17
N GLY A 94 7.07 3.33 3.51
CA GLY A 94 8.23 2.99 2.68
C GLY A 94 8.35 3.86 1.43
N ALA A 95 7.23 4.18 0.77
CA ALA A 95 7.24 5.00 -0.43
C ALA A 95 7.51 6.48 -0.15
N CYS A 96 7.10 6.98 1.03
CA CYS A 96 7.31 8.36 1.44
C CYS A 96 8.64 8.61 2.16
N GLY A 97 9.38 7.54 2.51
CA GLY A 97 10.61 7.61 3.30
C GLY A 97 10.38 7.44 4.80
N ASP A 98 11.34 6.83 5.47
CA ASP A 98 11.23 6.42 6.89
C ASP A 98 11.15 7.61 7.86
N ASP A 99 11.63 8.80 7.46
CA ASP A 99 11.53 10.06 8.23
C ASP A 99 10.22 10.83 8.00
N SER A 100 9.35 10.34 7.11
CA SER A 100 8.10 11.04 6.81
C SER A 100 7.14 11.03 8.00
N ALA A 101 6.33 12.09 8.13
CA ALA A 101 5.27 12.15 9.15
C ALA A 101 4.32 10.94 9.06
N ILE A 102 4.13 10.39 7.86
CA ILE A 102 3.37 9.17 7.61
C ILE A 102 4.08 7.96 8.26
N ALA A 103 5.38 7.77 8.01
CA ALA A 103 6.14 6.68 8.61
C ALA A 103 6.15 6.73 10.14
N CYS A 104 6.32 7.92 10.71
CA CYS A 104 6.24 8.15 12.16
C CYS A 104 4.83 7.86 12.70
N GLY A 105 3.77 8.32 12.02
CA GLY A 105 2.38 8.05 12.39
C GLY A 105 2.03 6.56 12.37
N VAL A 106 2.52 5.82 11.37
CA VAL A 106 2.33 4.37 11.27
C VAL A 106 3.06 3.63 12.40
N ALA A 107 4.29 4.03 12.74
CA ALA A 107 5.03 3.48 13.86
C ALA A 107 4.32 3.72 15.21
N GLY A 108 3.79 4.94 15.40
CA GLY A 108 3.00 5.28 16.59
C GLY A 108 1.70 4.48 16.70
N SER A 109 0.95 4.34 15.61
CA SER A 109 -0.28 3.55 15.57
C SER A 109 -0.03 2.06 15.87
N LEU A 110 1.05 1.49 15.32
CA LEU A 110 1.51 0.13 15.62
C LEU A 110 1.82 -0.05 17.12
N ALA A 111 2.54 0.91 17.72
CA ALA A 111 2.87 0.86 19.14
C ALA A 111 1.63 0.91 20.03
N GLN A 112 0.64 1.73 19.67
CA GLN A 112 -0.62 1.85 20.40
C GLN A 112 -1.47 0.57 20.31
N GLN A 113 -1.46 -0.10 19.16
CA GLN A 113 -2.25 -1.32 18.93
C GLN A 113 -1.62 -2.57 19.54
N ALA A 114 -0.30 -2.58 19.81
CA ALA A 114 0.40 -3.71 20.41
C ALA A 114 -0.12 -4.09 21.80
N GLY A 115 -0.70 -3.15 22.56
CA GLY A 115 -1.31 -3.42 23.87
C GLY A 115 -2.74 -3.97 23.82
N ALA A 116 -3.40 -3.92 22.66
CA ALA A 116 -4.83 -4.22 22.50
C ALA A 116 -5.10 -5.61 21.88
N VAL A 117 -4.05 -6.36 21.50
CA VAL A 117 -4.16 -7.65 20.81
C VAL A 117 -3.19 -8.68 21.39
N SER A 118 -3.41 -9.96 21.09
CA SER A 118 -2.48 -11.01 21.51
C SER A 118 -1.06 -10.76 20.96
N PRO A 119 0.00 -11.17 21.69
CA PRO A 119 1.37 -11.00 21.21
C PRO A 119 1.64 -11.65 19.85
N ALA A 120 0.95 -12.75 19.54
CA ALA A 120 1.05 -13.42 18.25
C ALA A 120 0.46 -12.58 17.11
N ALA A 121 -0.73 -12.00 17.31
CA ALA A 121 -1.34 -11.09 16.33
C ALA A 121 -0.49 -9.83 16.12
N ALA A 122 0.03 -9.23 17.21
CA ALA A 122 0.93 -8.08 17.13
C ALA A 122 2.18 -8.38 16.28
N ARG A 123 2.76 -9.59 16.38
CA ARG A 123 3.89 -10.02 15.55
C ARG A 123 3.51 -10.16 14.07
N CYS A 124 2.32 -10.69 13.76
CA CYS A 124 1.81 -10.74 12.38
C CYS A 124 1.69 -9.33 11.78
N PHE A 125 1.13 -8.40 12.54
CA PHE A 125 0.95 -7.01 12.13
C PHE A 125 2.29 -6.31 11.89
N ALA A 126 3.23 -6.43 12.83
CA ALA A 126 4.57 -5.87 12.68
C ALA A 126 5.31 -6.45 11.48
N THR A 127 5.16 -7.75 11.22
CA THR A 127 5.74 -8.43 10.05
C THR A 127 5.19 -7.86 8.76
N LEU A 128 3.87 -7.73 8.65
CA LEU A 128 3.23 -7.18 7.44
C LEU A 128 3.56 -5.71 7.21
N ALA A 129 3.65 -4.90 8.27
CA ALA A 129 4.10 -3.51 8.13
C ALA A 129 5.54 -3.42 7.59
N ARG A 130 6.42 -4.34 7.98
CA ARG A 130 7.80 -4.41 7.45
C ARG A 130 7.83 -4.85 5.99
N VAL A 131 7.03 -5.85 5.62
CA VAL A 131 6.89 -6.30 4.22
C VAL A 131 6.36 -5.14 3.37
N GLY A 132 5.31 -4.46 3.83
CA GLY A 132 4.75 -3.27 3.20
C GLY A 132 5.80 -2.19 2.99
N ARG A 133 6.56 -1.82 4.02
CA ARG A 133 7.66 -0.84 3.90
C ARG A 133 8.68 -1.20 2.83
N ARG A 134 9.10 -2.46 2.77
CA ARG A 134 10.03 -2.92 1.73
C ARG A 134 9.42 -2.77 0.35
N HIS A 135 8.15 -3.13 0.17
CA HIS A 135 7.44 -2.98 -1.10
C HIS A 135 7.29 -1.51 -1.50
N GLY A 136 6.94 -0.65 -0.55
CA GLY A 136 6.85 0.80 -0.77
C GLY A 136 8.17 1.42 -1.25
N ARG A 137 9.30 1.02 -0.64
CA ARG A 137 10.62 1.47 -1.08
C ARG A 137 10.95 1.00 -2.50
N MET A 138 10.73 -0.28 -2.80
CA MET A 138 10.96 -0.80 -4.15
C MET A 138 10.10 -0.07 -5.19
N PHE A 139 8.85 0.25 -4.85
CA PHE A 139 7.98 1.05 -5.72
C PHE A 139 8.50 2.48 -5.92
N ALA A 140 8.94 3.14 -4.84
CA ALA A 140 9.50 4.50 -4.92
C ALA A 140 10.82 4.55 -5.71
N GLU A 141 11.72 3.58 -5.49
CA GLU A 141 12.97 3.44 -6.25
C GLU A 141 12.69 3.22 -7.75
N TRP A 142 11.78 2.29 -8.07
CA TRP A 142 11.37 2.03 -9.44
C TRP A 142 10.75 3.27 -10.12
N ARG A 143 9.94 4.03 -9.37
CA ARG A 143 9.41 5.31 -9.84
C ARG A 143 10.51 6.36 -10.04
N GLY A 144 11.48 6.43 -9.12
CA GLY A 144 12.58 7.40 -9.12
C GLY A 144 13.58 7.18 -10.26
N GLN A 145 13.85 5.93 -10.64
CA GLN A 145 14.72 5.60 -11.79
C GLN A 145 14.19 6.11 -13.14
N ARG A 146 12.90 6.46 -13.23
CA ARG A 146 12.26 6.95 -14.47
C ARG A 146 12.01 8.45 -14.51
N VAL A 147 12.34 9.19 -13.45
CA VAL A 147 12.34 10.66 -13.51
C VAL A 147 13.75 11.11 -13.87
N PRO A 148 14.03 11.53 -15.13
CA PRO A 148 15.33 12.11 -15.44
C PRO A 148 15.57 13.34 -14.56
N ALA A 149 16.81 13.48 -14.08
CA ALA A 149 17.27 14.60 -13.25
C ALA A 149 17.11 15.96 -13.94
#